data_AF-A0A944TCD8-F1
#
_entry.id   AF-A0A944TCD8-F1
#
_cell.length_a   1.000
_cell.length_b   1.000
_cell.length_c   1.000
_cell.angle_alpha   90.00
_cell.angle_beta   90.00
_cell.angle_gamma   90.00
#
_symmetry.space_group_name_H-M   'P 1'
#
loop_
_entity.id
_entity.type
_entity.pdbx_description
1 polymer ?
#
loop_
_entity_poly.entity_id
_entity_poly.type
_entity_poly.pdbx_seq_one_letter_code
_entity_poly.pdbx_strand_id
1 'polypeptide(L)'
;MSESTSESMSETMFLAATVLMLRDTEAGPEVFMIKRHQKMGFAAGALVFPGGRLDVADGDESRIRLCTGGDSLGADERAMRVCAIRETFEESGVLLAHDGDAPDLVSGERARGLQDRYRDKLNEGETSIWEMAAAENLKLACENLIPFGHWITPAGRPRRYDTMFYLIAAPENQAASHDMGESVASTWTTPAQVMNDADAGVWDVVFVTRSNLTRLMESGDTVAAAMENAAATEIVPLTPRITPAEDGGTVFSIPKNMGYSLTEFTQEKLLI
;
A
#
# COMPACT_ATOMS: atom_id res chain seq x y z
N MET A 1 -0.44 49.83 9.36
CA MET A 1 -1.60 48.91 9.41
C MET A 1 -1.17 47.61 8.76
N SER A 2 -1.33 46.52 9.52
CA SER A 2 -1.27 45.10 9.17
C SER A 2 -0.11 44.58 8.31
N GLU A 3 0.98 44.16 8.96
CA GLU A 3 1.73 42.98 8.53
C GLU A 3 0.83 41.76 8.76
N SER A 4 0.41 41.07 7.70
CA SER A 4 -0.19 39.74 7.83
C SER A 4 0.93 38.74 8.06
N THR A 5 1.11 38.32 9.31
CA THR A 5 1.86 37.12 9.65
C THR A 5 1.11 35.93 9.06
N SER A 6 1.59 35.39 7.93
CA SER A 6 1.19 34.06 7.49
C SER A 6 1.68 33.08 8.56
N GLU A 7 0.78 32.53 9.35
CA GLU A 7 1.08 31.36 10.19
C GLU A 7 1.60 30.26 9.27
N SER A 8 2.87 29.89 9.42
CA SER A 8 3.42 28.73 8.75
C SER A 8 2.66 27.51 9.26
N MET A 9 1.77 26.94 8.45
CA MET A 9 1.15 25.65 8.79
C MET A 9 2.29 24.64 8.96
N SER A 10 2.40 24.04 10.14
CA SER A 10 3.38 22.97 10.39
C SER A 10 3.08 21.79 9.47
N GLU A 11 3.94 21.56 8.49
CA GLU A 11 3.87 20.38 7.64
C GLU A 11 4.35 19.17 8.43
N THR A 12 3.50 18.15 8.56
CA THR A 12 3.90 16.86 9.16
C THR A 12 4.07 15.82 8.05
N MET A 13 5.22 15.15 8.04
CA MET A 13 5.51 14.04 7.14
C MET A 13 5.35 12.72 7.89
N PHE A 14 4.53 11.82 7.33
CA PHE A 14 4.31 10.48 7.85
C PHE A 14 4.97 9.46 6.93
N LEU A 15 5.71 8.50 7.49
CA LEU A 15 6.12 7.31 6.76
C LEU A 15 4.92 6.37 6.60
N ALA A 16 4.79 5.73 5.45
CA ALA A 16 3.67 4.85 5.14
C ALA A 16 4.08 3.69 4.22
N ALA A 17 3.40 2.56 4.34
CA ALA A 17 3.62 1.41 3.48
C ALA A 17 2.32 1.02 2.76
N THR A 18 2.43 0.49 1.56
CA THR A 18 1.30 0.08 0.73
C THR A 18 1.62 -1.22 0.00
N VAL A 19 0.68 -2.14 -0.12
CA VAL A 19 0.89 -3.46 -0.73
C VAL A 19 -0.01 -3.70 -1.93
N LEU A 20 0.59 -3.99 -3.06
CA LEU A 20 -0.08 -4.51 -4.25
C LEU A 20 -0.03 -6.04 -4.17
N MET A 21 -1.13 -6.65 -3.71
CA MET A 21 -1.31 -8.11 -3.73
C MET A 21 -1.84 -8.53 -5.08
N LEU A 22 -1.14 -9.44 -5.75
CA LEU A 22 -1.49 -9.89 -7.10
C LEU A 22 -1.93 -11.36 -7.14
N ARG A 23 -2.84 -11.70 -8.04
CA ARG A 23 -3.16 -13.09 -8.40
C ARG A 23 -3.29 -13.25 -9.90
N ASP A 24 -2.88 -14.39 -10.43
CA ASP A 24 -3.05 -14.70 -11.85
C ASP A 24 -4.51 -15.06 -12.17
N THR A 25 -4.97 -14.61 -13.35
CA THR A 25 -6.23 -15.03 -13.96
C THR A 25 -6.05 -15.22 -15.46
N GLU A 26 -7.04 -15.81 -16.15
CA GLU A 26 -7.01 -15.93 -17.62
C GLU A 26 -6.96 -14.58 -18.34
N ALA A 27 -7.41 -13.50 -17.70
CA ALA A 27 -7.39 -12.14 -18.23
C ALA A 27 -6.10 -11.36 -17.91
N GLY A 28 -5.12 -12.02 -17.29
CA GLY A 28 -3.91 -11.41 -16.74
C GLY A 28 -3.98 -11.20 -15.22
N PRO A 29 -2.98 -10.52 -14.63
CA PRO A 29 -2.92 -10.35 -13.18
C PRO A 29 -4.02 -9.42 -12.67
N GLU A 30 -4.74 -9.87 -11.65
CA GLU A 30 -5.61 -9.01 -10.85
C GLU A 30 -4.85 -8.49 -9.63
N VAL A 31 -5.21 -7.28 -9.19
CA VAL A 31 -4.73 -6.67 -7.96
C VAL A 31 -5.87 -6.49 -6.96
N PHE A 32 -5.59 -6.73 -5.68
CA PHE A 32 -6.56 -6.47 -4.62
C PHE A 32 -6.61 -4.98 -4.31
N MET A 33 -7.82 -4.42 -4.31
CA MET A 33 -8.05 -3.02 -3.99
C MET A 33 -9.20 -2.86 -3.01
N ILE A 34 -9.14 -1.79 -2.21
CA ILE A 34 -10.12 -1.42 -1.21
C ILE A 34 -10.68 -0.03 -1.52
N LYS A 35 -11.96 0.17 -1.23
CA LYS A 35 -12.61 1.48 -1.30
C LYS A 35 -12.62 2.10 0.09
N ARG A 36 -11.89 3.20 0.27
CA ARG A 36 -11.85 3.92 1.54
C ARG A 36 -13.22 4.49 1.90
N HIS A 37 -13.55 4.51 3.18
CA HIS A 37 -14.74 5.19 3.69
C HIS A 37 -14.67 6.69 3.37
N GLN A 38 -15.82 7.31 3.06
CA GLN A 38 -15.91 8.74 2.71
C GLN A 38 -15.53 9.71 3.85
N LYS A 39 -15.18 9.22 5.04
CA LYS A 39 -14.84 10.03 6.21
C LYS A 39 -13.32 10.15 6.45
N MET A 40 -12.51 9.51 5.61
CA MET A 40 -11.05 9.53 5.73
C MET A 40 -10.46 10.83 5.19
N GLY A 41 -9.47 11.41 5.87
CA GLY A 41 -8.85 12.70 5.49
C GLY A 41 -7.76 12.63 4.40
N PHE A 42 -7.75 11.58 3.58
CA PHE A 42 -7.00 11.46 2.32
C PHE A 42 -7.68 10.40 1.46
N ALA A 43 -7.85 10.67 0.17
CA ALA A 43 -8.44 9.74 -0.80
C ALA A 43 -9.84 9.21 -0.38
N ALA A 44 -10.66 10.04 0.26
CA ALA A 44 -12.00 9.67 0.72
C ALA A 44 -12.86 9.10 -0.42
N GLY A 45 -13.40 7.89 -0.25
CA GLY A 45 -14.22 7.24 -1.28
C GLY A 45 -13.45 6.70 -2.49
N ALA A 46 -12.13 6.91 -2.55
CA ALA A 46 -11.31 6.43 -3.65
C ALA A 46 -10.99 4.94 -3.52
N LEU A 47 -10.75 4.32 -4.66
CA LEU A 47 -10.20 2.97 -4.75
C LEU A 47 -8.67 3.04 -4.62
N VAL A 48 -8.12 2.33 -3.63
CA VAL A 48 -6.69 2.31 -3.30
C VAL A 48 -6.23 0.88 -3.02
N PHE A 49 -4.92 0.70 -2.87
CA PHE A 49 -4.35 -0.55 -2.35
C PHE A 49 -4.35 -0.54 -0.82
N PRO A 50 -4.32 -1.71 -0.16
CA PRO A 50 -4.13 -1.78 1.28
C PRO A 50 -2.83 -1.11 1.74
N GLY A 51 -2.91 -0.34 2.82
CA GLY A 51 -1.75 0.36 3.36
C GLY A 51 -2.09 1.51 4.30
N GLY A 52 -1.09 1.88 5.10
CA GLY A 52 -1.25 2.91 6.11
C GLY A 52 0.09 3.37 6.67
N ARG A 53 0.03 4.00 7.84
CA ARG A 53 1.18 4.70 8.42
C ARG A 53 2.06 3.72 9.17
N LEU A 54 3.38 3.98 9.13
CA LEU A 54 4.33 3.32 10.01
C LEU A 54 4.00 3.67 11.47
N ASP A 55 3.77 2.65 12.29
CA ASP A 55 3.69 2.78 13.74
C ASP A 55 5.08 2.60 14.35
N VAL A 56 5.33 3.23 15.50
CA VAL A 56 6.60 3.09 16.23
C VAL A 56 6.87 1.62 16.59
N ALA A 57 5.83 0.85 16.88
CA ALA A 57 5.93 -0.57 17.19
C ALA A 57 6.44 -1.39 16.00
N ASP A 58 6.19 -1.00 14.75
CA ASP A 58 6.66 -1.74 13.57
C ASP A 58 8.20 -1.81 13.50
N GLY A 59 8.89 -0.85 14.12
CA GLY A 59 10.35 -0.77 14.20
C GLY A 59 10.98 -1.45 15.43
N ASP A 60 10.27 -2.33 16.14
CA ASP A 60 10.81 -3.05 17.30
C ASP A 60 11.88 -4.09 16.91
N GLU A 61 13.12 -3.63 16.78
CA GLU A 61 14.29 -4.45 16.43
C GLU A 61 14.57 -5.60 17.40
N SER A 62 14.06 -5.55 18.64
CA SER A 62 14.20 -6.67 19.59
C SER A 62 13.44 -7.93 19.13
N ARG A 63 12.54 -7.77 18.15
CA ARG A 63 11.70 -8.83 17.59
C ARG A 63 12.07 -9.24 16.18
N ILE A 64 13.22 -8.78 15.66
CA ILE A 64 13.73 -9.12 14.32
C ILE A 64 13.72 -10.62 14.01
N ARG A 65 13.88 -11.49 15.01
CA ARG A 65 13.80 -12.96 14.87
C ARG A 65 12.44 -13.48 14.39
N LEU A 66 11.39 -12.68 14.52
CA LEU A 66 10.03 -12.96 14.04
C LEU A 66 9.83 -12.43 12.61
N CYS A 67 10.88 -11.95 11.94
CA CYS A 67 10.87 -11.60 10.52
C CYS A 67 11.82 -12.52 9.76
N THR A 68 11.36 -13.06 8.64
CA THR A 68 12.24 -13.69 7.67
C THR A 68 12.92 -12.62 6.80
N GLY A 69 14.10 -12.94 6.27
CA GLY A 69 14.97 -11.97 5.59
C GLY A 69 15.53 -10.83 6.46
N GLY A 70 15.23 -10.82 7.77
CA GLY A 70 15.54 -9.72 8.68
C GLY A 70 17.00 -9.29 8.65
N ASP A 71 17.94 -10.23 8.68
CA ASP A 71 19.38 -9.93 8.74
C ASP A 71 19.93 -9.28 7.46
N SER A 72 19.26 -9.43 6.32
CA SER A 72 19.69 -8.85 5.04
C SER A 72 19.16 -7.43 4.78
N LEU A 73 18.17 -7.00 5.56
CA LEU A 73 17.52 -5.70 5.38
C LEU A 73 18.13 -4.65 6.33
N GLY A 74 17.95 -3.36 6.03
CA GLY A 74 18.19 -2.29 7.00
C GLY A 74 17.04 -2.20 8.00
N ALA A 75 17.26 -1.56 9.17
CA ALA A 75 16.22 -1.39 10.19
C ALA A 75 14.99 -0.64 9.66
N ASP A 76 15.20 0.45 8.91
CA ASP A 76 14.12 1.24 8.34
C ASP A 76 13.30 0.42 7.33
N GLU A 77 13.97 -0.31 6.43
CA GLU A 77 13.29 -1.17 5.44
C GLU A 77 12.54 -2.34 6.11
N ARG A 78 13.09 -2.90 7.20
CA ARG A 78 12.35 -3.89 8.01
C ARG A 78 11.07 -3.29 8.60
N ALA A 79 11.17 -2.13 9.23
CA ALA A 79 10.02 -1.45 9.82
C ALA A 79 8.93 -1.17 8.77
N MET A 80 9.33 -0.71 7.58
CA MET A 80 8.40 -0.49 6.46
C MET A 80 7.72 -1.77 5.97
N ARG A 81 8.45 -2.89 5.91
CA ARG A 81 7.86 -4.20 5.55
C ARG A 81 6.95 -4.76 6.63
N VAL A 82 7.28 -4.57 7.91
CA VAL A 82 6.40 -4.94 9.03
C VAL A 82 5.12 -4.11 8.99
N CYS A 83 5.22 -2.80 8.77
CA CYS A 83 4.07 -1.93 8.54
C CYS A 83 3.21 -2.43 7.38
N ALA A 84 3.83 -2.77 6.24
CA ALA A 84 3.13 -3.30 5.08
C ALA A 84 2.34 -4.58 5.41
N ILE A 85 2.94 -5.51 6.16
CA ILE A 85 2.30 -6.76 6.58
C ILE A 85 1.16 -6.51 7.58
N ARG A 86 1.38 -5.63 8.57
CA ARG A 86 0.36 -5.25 9.56
C ARG A 86 -0.86 -4.63 8.87
N GLU A 87 -0.65 -3.59 8.08
CA GLU A 87 -1.71 -2.88 7.35
C GLU A 87 -2.45 -3.82 6.38
N THR A 88 -1.74 -4.74 5.72
CA THR A 88 -2.37 -5.76 4.88
C THR A 88 -3.31 -6.64 5.70
N PHE A 89 -2.90 -7.09 6.88
CA PHE A 89 -3.77 -7.92 7.72
C PHE A 89 -4.96 -7.13 8.28
N GLU A 90 -4.73 -5.92 8.77
CA GLU A 90 -5.76 -5.01 9.30
C GLU A 90 -6.82 -4.68 8.25
N GLU A 91 -6.41 -4.25 7.05
CA GLU A 91 -7.32 -3.77 6.01
C GLU A 91 -7.86 -4.87 5.09
N SER A 92 -7.18 -6.00 4.93
CA SER A 92 -7.61 -7.07 4.01
C SER A 92 -7.85 -8.44 4.64
N GLY A 93 -7.41 -8.67 5.89
CA GLY A 93 -7.44 -9.98 6.55
C GLY A 93 -6.43 -10.98 6.00
N VAL A 94 -5.66 -10.62 4.96
CA VAL A 94 -4.59 -11.47 4.41
C VAL A 94 -3.37 -11.39 5.31
N LEU A 95 -2.86 -12.55 5.72
CA LEU A 95 -1.70 -12.69 6.58
C LEU A 95 -0.47 -13.11 5.77
N LEU A 96 0.50 -12.20 5.69
CA LEU A 96 1.79 -12.39 5.04
C LEU A 96 2.83 -12.88 6.06
N ALA A 97 2.68 -14.12 6.49
CA ALA A 97 3.57 -14.76 7.45
C ALA A 97 3.71 -16.27 7.18
N HIS A 98 4.78 -16.86 7.69
CA HIS A 98 5.04 -18.29 7.74
C HIS A 98 4.62 -18.88 9.09
N ASP A 99 4.22 -20.15 9.11
CA ASP A 99 4.10 -20.93 10.35
C ASP A 99 5.52 -21.36 10.81
N GLY A 100 6.11 -20.61 11.74
CA GLY A 100 7.47 -20.84 12.21
C GLY A 100 8.50 -20.75 11.09
N ASP A 101 9.24 -21.84 10.86
CA ASP A 101 10.24 -21.96 9.79
C ASP A 101 9.69 -22.66 8.53
N ALA A 102 8.36 -22.79 8.41
CA ALA A 102 7.75 -23.35 7.21
C ALA A 102 8.08 -22.50 5.97
N PRO A 103 8.34 -23.12 4.80
CA PRO A 103 8.72 -22.39 3.60
C PRO A 103 7.55 -21.61 2.99
N ASP A 104 6.34 -22.12 3.14
CA ASP A 104 5.14 -21.55 2.56
C ASP A 104 4.48 -20.55 3.53
N LEU A 105 3.69 -19.63 2.98
CA LEU A 105 2.84 -18.75 3.79
C LEU A 105 1.73 -19.55 4.47
N VAL A 106 1.22 -19.03 5.58
CA VAL A 106 0.13 -19.64 6.36
C VAL A 106 -1.06 -20.00 5.45
N SER A 107 -1.58 -21.21 5.67
CA SER A 107 -2.71 -21.72 4.89
C SER A 107 -3.97 -20.86 5.06
N GLY A 108 -4.86 -20.90 4.07
CA GLY A 108 -6.16 -20.20 4.11
C GLY A 108 -7.01 -20.47 5.36
N GLU A 109 -7.06 -21.73 5.80
CA GLU A 109 -7.82 -22.12 7.00
C GLU A 109 -7.19 -21.52 8.27
N ARG A 110 -5.86 -21.60 8.39
CA ARG A 110 -5.12 -21.05 9.52
C ARG A 110 -5.24 -19.53 9.57
N ALA A 111 -5.06 -18.86 8.43
CA ALA A 111 -5.19 -17.42 8.29
C ALA A 111 -6.59 -16.94 8.71
N ARG A 112 -7.66 -17.63 8.29
CA ARG A 112 -9.03 -17.31 8.71
C ARG A 112 -9.21 -17.41 10.22
N GLY A 113 -8.71 -18.48 10.83
CA GLY A 113 -8.77 -18.62 12.29
C GLY A 113 -7.99 -17.52 13.03
N LEU A 114 -6.90 -17.03 12.46
CA LEU A 114 -6.13 -15.91 13.01
C LEU A 114 -6.84 -14.57 12.82
N GLN A 115 -7.45 -14.37 11.64
CA GLN A 115 -8.30 -13.21 11.36
C GLN A 115 -9.39 -13.06 12.42
N ASP A 116 -10.16 -14.11 12.68
CA ASP A 116 -11.26 -14.12 13.65
C ASP A 116 -10.79 -13.82 15.09
N ARG A 117 -9.52 -14.10 15.42
CA ARG A 117 -8.97 -13.93 16.77
C ARG A 117 -8.27 -12.60 17.02
N TYR A 118 -7.67 -12.01 15.98
CA TYR A 118 -6.70 -10.92 16.11
C TYR A 118 -7.01 -9.67 15.30
N ARG A 119 -7.75 -9.75 14.19
CA ARG A 119 -7.91 -8.61 13.29
C ARG A 119 -8.55 -7.41 13.99
N ASP A 120 -9.67 -7.62 14.67
CA ASP A 120 -10.35 -6.54 15.40
C ASP A 120 -9.48 -5.99 16.54
N LYS A 121 -8.75 -6.86 17.25
CA LYS A 121 -7.83 -6.45 18.33
C LYS A 121 -6.66 -5.61 17.83
N LEU A 122 -6.16 -5.88 16.63
CA LEU A 122 -5.13 -5.06 15.98
C LEU A 122 -5.72 -3.70 15.60
N ASN A 123 -6.87 -3.71 14.93
CA ASN A 123 -7.58 -2.47 14.54
C ASN A 123 -7.94 -1.59 15.74
N GLU A 124 -8.25 -2.19 16.89
CA GLU A 124 -8.58 -1.48 18.14
C GLU A 124 -7.34 -1.14 19.00
N GLY A 125 -6.14 -1.59 18.58
CA GLY A 125 -4.90 -1.38 19.32
C GLY A 125 -4.77 -2.16 20.62
N GLU A 126 -5.58 -3.21 20.82
CA GLU A 126 -5.53 -4.10 21.98
C GLU A 126 -4.33 -5.08 21.93
N THR A 127 -3.78 -5.31 20.74
CA THR A 127 -2.58 -6.11 20.53
C THR A 127 -1.75 -5.58 19.36
N SER A 128 -0.53 -6.07 19.20
CA SER A 128 0.35 -5.73 18.08
C SER A 128 0.63 -6.92 17.16
N ILE A 129 1.07 -6.65 15.93
CA ILE A 129 1.44 -7.69 14.96
C ILE A 129 2.52 -8.62 15.54
N TRP A 130 3.39 -8.06 16.37
CA TRP A 130 4.45 -8.77 17.05
C TRP A 130 3.99 -9.69 18.18
N GLU A 131 2.98 -9.28 18.95
CA GLU A 131 2.40 -10.12 19.99
C GLU A 131 1.63 -11.29 19.37
N MET A 132 0.87 -11.02 18.31
CA MET A 132 0.24 -12.07 17.50
C MET A 132 1.30 -13.04 16.97
N ALA A 133 2.37 -12.52 16.34
CA ALA A 133 3.41 -13.37 15.76
C ALA A 133 4.12 -14.23 16.82
N ALA A 134 4.42 -13.66 17.98
CA ALA A 134 5.03 -14.43 19.08
C ALA A 134 4.08 -15.49 19.66
N ALA A 135 2.80 -15.14 19.87
CA ALA A 135 1.81 -16.04 20.46
C ALA A 135 1.45 -17.22 19.55
N GLU A 136 1.44 -16.99 18.24
CA GLU A 136 0.97 -17.96 17.24
C GLU A 136 2.12 -18.65 16.48
N ASN A 137 3.37 -18.43 16.94
CA ASN A 137 4.61 -18.94 16.32
C ASN A 137 4.70 -18.60 14.83
N LEU A 138 4.47 -17.34 14.49
CA LEU A 138 4.55 -16.84 13.11
C LEU A 138 5.89 -16.15 12.86
N LYS A 139 6.36 -16.23 11.62
CA LYS A 139 7.40 -15.33 11.10
C LYS A 139 6.84 -14.46 9.98
N LEU A 140 6.90 -13.15 10.16
CA LEU A 140 6.46 -12.17 9.18
C LEU A 140 7.34 -12.27 7.93
N ALA A 141 6.69 -12.47 6.78
CA ALA A 141 7.33 -12.80 5.50
C ALA A 141 7.93 -11.57 4.81
N CYS A 142 8.80 -10.85 5.51
CA CYS A 142 9.34 -9.58 5.04
C CYS A 142 10.10 -9.73 3.72
N GLU A 143 10.87 -10.80 3.53
CA GLU A 143 11.61 -11.09 2.29
C GLU A 143 10.72 -11.22 1.04
N ASN A 144 9.45 -11.60 1.21
CA ASN A 144 8.52 -11.80 0.09
C ASN A 144 7.98 -10.46 -0.47
N LEU A 145 8.13 -9.36 0.25
CA LEU A 145 7.73 -8.03 -0.21
C LEU A 145 8.80 -7.45 -1.14
N ILE A 146 8.47 -7.23 -2.41
CA ILE A 146 9.39 -6.65 -3.39
C ILE A 146 9.10 -5.14 -3.52
N PRO A 147 10.09 -4.25 -3.33
CA PRO A 147 9.89 -2.82 -3.55
C PRO A 147 9.37 -2.54 -4.96
N PHE A 148 8.26 -1.81 -5.05
CA PHE A 148 7.58 -1.51 -6.31
C PHE A 148 7.56 -0.02 -6.61
N GLY A 149 7.55 0.86 -5.60
CA GLY A 149 7.52 2.30 -5.81
C GLY A 149 7.77 3.07 -4.52
N HIS A 150 8.16 4.33 -4.64
CA HIS A 150 8.42 5.19 -3.48
C HIS A 150 7.93 6.60 -3.79
N TRP A 151 6.85 7.02 -3.14
CA TRP A 151 6.17 8.28 -3.44
C TRP A 151 6.13 9.21 -2.25
N ILE A 152 6.54 10.46 -2.46
CA ILE A 152 6.55 11.50 -1.44
C ILE A 152 5.55 12.57 -1.83
N THR A 153 4.63 12.88 -0.91
CA THR A 153 3.64 13.95 -1.10
C THR A 153 4.37 15.30 -1.22
N PRO A 154 4.03 16.16 -2.19
CA PRO A 154 4.70 17.45 -2.38
C PRO A 154 4.53 18.39 -1.17
N ALA A 155 5.48 19.32 -1.01
CA ALA A 155 5.39 20.39 -0.01
C ALA A 155 4.19 21.32 -0.26
N GLY A 156 3.80 22.08 0.76
CA GLY A 156 2.62 22.95 0.74
C GLY A 156 1.32 22.24 1.14
N ARG A 157 1.41 21.03 1.71
CA ARG A 157 0.28 20.25 2.21
C ARG A 157 0.41 20.04 3.72
N PRO A 158 -0.67 20.19 4.50
CA PRO A 158 -0.60 20.06 5.96
C PRO A 158 -0.22 18.64 6.40
N ARG A 159 -0.66 17.62 5.64
CA ARG A 159 -0.29 16.23 5.82
C ARG A 159 0.42 15.74 4.58
N ARG A 160 1.61 15.18 4.78
CA ARG A 160 2.44 14.62 3.72
C ARG A 160 2.77 13.18 4.07
N TYR A 161 2.80 12.33 3.05
CA TYR A 161 3.17 10.94 3.17
C TYR A 161 4.42 10.66 2.36
N ASP A 162 5.33 9.90 2.95
CA ASP A 162 6.49 9.29 2.32
C ASP A 162 6.22 7.78 2.31
N THR A 163 5.76 7.29 1.15
CA THR A 163 5.09 6.00 1.01
C THR A 163 5.91 5.01 0.19
N MET A 164 6.29 3.90 0.81
CA MET A 164 6.86 2.73 0.14
C MET A 164 5.73 1.81 -0.36
N PHE A 165 5.79 1.44 -1.62
CA PHE A 165 4.90 0.47 -2.25
C PHE A 165 5.65 -0.85 -2.42
N TYR A 166 5.03 -1.94 -2.01
CA TYR A 166 5.54 -3.30 -2.16
C TYR A 166 4.62 -4.14 -3.05
N LEU A 167 5.20 -5.06 -3.80
CA LEU A 167 4.52 -6.05 -4.62
C LEU A 167 4.65 -7.43 -3.98
N ILE A 168 3.58 -8.22 -4.00
CA ILE A 168 3.61 -9.61 -3.57
C ILE A 168 2.56 -10.45 -4.30
N ALA A 169 2.86 -11.74 -4.51
CA ALA A 169 1.85 -12.72 -4.89
C ALA A 169 0.90 -12.97 -3.71
N ALA A 170 -0.39 -12.91 -3.94
CA ALA A 170 -1.39 -13.18 -2.93
C ALA A 170 -1.26 -14.63 -2.42
N PRO A 171 -1.30 -14.86 -1.10
CA PRO A 171 -1.25 -16.21 -0.57
C PRO A 171 -2.42 -17.05 -1.08
N GLU A 172 -2.13 -18.29 -1.48
CA GLU A 172 -3.18 -19.18 -1.96
C GLU A 172 -4.24 -19.45 -0.89
N ASN A 173 -5.51 -19.46 -1.31
CA ASN A 173 -6.65 -19.84 -0.48
C ASN A 173 -6.94 -18.94 0.75
N GLN A 174 -6.27 -17.79 0.89
CA GLN A 174 -6.68 -16.77 1.86
C GLN A 174 -7.80 -15.89 1.28
N ALA A 175 -8.87 -15.71 2.04
CA ALA A 175 -9.99 -14.86 1.62
C ALA A 175 -9.68 -13.40 1.99
N ALA A 176 -9.39 -12.58 0.98
CA ALA A 176 -9.19 -11.15 1.19
C ALA A 176 -10.54 -10.43 1.29
N SER A 177 -10.73 -9.63 2.34
CA SER A 177 -11.91 -8.77 2.52
C SER A 177 -11.55 -7.50 3.28
N HIS A 178 -12.18 -6.38 2.91
CA HIS A 178 -12.09 -5.14 3.68
C HIS A 178 -12.51 -5.32 5.15
N ASP A 179 -12.04 -4.42 6.02
CA ASP A 179 -12.21 -4.42 7.48
C ASP A 179 -13.59 -3.98 7.96
N MET A 180 -14.47 -3.58 7.03
CA MET A 180 -15.82 -3.03 7.28
C MET A 180 -15.83 -1.74 8.13
N GLY A 181 -14.66 -1.19 8.47
CA GLY A 181 -14.48 0.02 9.27
C GLY A 181 -13.95 1.17 8.42
N GLU A 182 -12.65 1.17 8.15
CA GLU A 182 -11.99 2.20 7.34
C GLU A 182 -12.27 2.04 5.83
N SER A 183 -12.67 0.85 5.40
CA SER A 183 -13.07 0.55 4.03
C SER A 183 -14.49 0.02 3.93
N VAL A 184 -15.17 0.34 2.83
CA VAL A 184 -16.61 0.01 2.61
C VAL A 184 -16.84 -0.99 1.48
N ALA A 185 -15.80 -1.30 0.72
CA ALA A 185 -15.81 -2.32 -0.32
C ALA A 185 -14.38 -2.80 -0.60
N SER A 186 -14.26 -3.99 -1.17
CA SER A 186 -13.00 -4.52 -1.69
C SER A 186 -13.26 -5.32 -2.95
N THR A 187 -12.30 -5.34 -3.87
CA THR A 187 -12.40 -6.11 -5.11
C THR A 187 -11.05 -6.60 -5.56
N TRP A 188 -11.05 -7.79 -6.17
CA TRP A 188 -10.02 -8.17 -7.12
C TRP A 188 -10.43 -7.62 -8.48
N THR A 189 -9.48 -7.03 -9.21
CA THR A 189 -9.75 -6.41 -10.50
C THR A 189 -8.45 -6.27 -11.29
N THR A 190 -8.54 -6.26 -12.62
CA THR A 190 -7.35 -6.00 -13.45
C THR A 190 -7.02 -4.51 -13.41
N PRO A 191 -5.74 -4.11 -13.48
CA PRO A 191 -5.38 -2.71 -13.54
C PRO A 191 -6.04 -1.95 -14.69
N ALA A 192 -6.19 -2.61 -15.86
CA ALA A 192 -6.89 -2.04 -17.01
C ALA A 192 -8.37 -1.75 -16.71
N GLN A 193 -9.06 -2.66 -16.01
CA GLN A 193 -10.46 -2.43 -15.64
C GLN A 193 -10.59 -1.27 -14.66
N VAL A 194 -9.67 -1.11 -13.70
CA VAL A 194 -9.68 0.04 -12.78
C VAL A 194 -9.54 1.37 -13.51
N MET A 195 -8.65 1.43 -14.50
CA MET A 195 -8.46 2.63 -15.31
C MET A 195 -9.72 2.96 -16.12
N ASN A 196 -10.34 1.95 -16.74
CA ASN A 196 -11.60 2.11 -17.48
C ASN A 196 -12.75 2.57 -16.57
N ASP A 197 -12.89 1.95 -15.40
CA ASP A 197 -13.91 2.31 -14.41
C ASP A 197 -13.70 3.73 -13.87
N ALA A 198 -12.45 4.14 -13.67
CA ALA A 198 -12.12 5.48 -13.24
C ALA A 198 -12.46 6.53 -14.31
N ASP A 199 -12.11 6.25 -15.57
CA ASP A 199 -12.42 7.14 -16.70
C ASP A 199 -13.93 7.21 -16.98
N ALA A 200 -14.68 6.15 -16.63
CA ALA A 200 -16.14 6.12 -16.66
C ALA A 200 -16.80 6.74 -15.41
N GLY A 201 -16.03 7.19 -14.42
CA GLY A 201 -16.55 7.79 -13.18
C GLY A 201 -17.19 6.80 -12.19
N VAL A 202 -16.93 5.50 -12.35
CA VAL A 202 -17.38 4.45 -11.42
C VAL A 202 -16.58 4.49 -10.12
N TRP A 203 -15.26 4.67 -10.23
CA TRP A 203 -14.35 4.81 -9.09
C TRP A 203 -13.56 6.11 -9.15
N ASP A 204 -13.46 6.79 -8.02
CA ASP A 204 -12.42 7.80 -7.85
C ASP A 204 -11.07 7.09 -7.63
N VAL A 205 -10.04 7.44 -8.41
CA VAL A 205 -8.70 6.85 -8.29
C VAL A 205 -7.66 7.97 -8.29
N VAL A 206 -6.88 8.06 -7.22
CA VAL A 206 -5.85 9.10 -7.07
C VAL A 206 -4.67 8.88 -8.01
N PHE A 207 -3.95 9.97 -8.34
CA PHE A 207 -2.85 9.94 -9.29
C PHE A 207 -1.75 8.90 -9.00
N VAL A 208 -1.35 8.76 -7.73
CA VAL A 208 -0.35 7.75 -7.32
C VAL A 208 -0.85 6.33 -7.59
N THR A 209 -2.12 6.05 -7.36
CA THR A 209 -2.73 4.75 -7.65
C THR A 209 -2.79 4.51 -9.16
N ARG A 210 -3.24 5.50 -9.95
CA ARG A 210 -3.22 5.41 -11.42
C ARG A 210 -1.82 5.13 -11.95
N SER A 211 -0.82 5.83 -11.44
CA SER A 211 0.58 5.67 -11.86
C SER A 211 1.14 4.27 -11.56
N ASN A 212 0.86 3.74 -10.36
CA ASN A 212 1.30 2.38 -9.99
C ASN A 212 0.52 1.30 -10.75
N LEU A 213 -0.78 1.50 -11.05
CA LEU A 213 -1.55 0.60 -11.90
C LEU A 213 -1.03 0.58 -13.34
N THR A 214 -0.69 1.75 -13.90
CA THR A 214 -0.06 1.84 -15.22
C THR A 214 1.27 1.10 -15.25
N ARG A 215 2.13 1.33 -14.25
CA ARG A 215 3.40 0.60 -14.14
C ARG A 215 3.19 -0.90 -14.02
N LEU A 216 2.19 -1.35 -13.25
CA LEU A 216 1.87 -2.77 -13.11
C LEU A 216 1.44 -3.41 -14.44
N MET A 217 0.65 -2.70 -15.27
CA MET A 217 0.31 -3.17 -16.63
C MET A 217 1.54 -3.35 -17.53
N GLU A 218 2.62 -2.62 -17.25
CA GLU A 218 3.87 -2.67 -18.02
C GLU A 218 4.87 -3.70 -17.47
N SER A 219 4.59 -4.26 -16.29
CA SER A 219 5.49 -5.20 -15.61
C SER A 219 5.34 -6.65 -16.08
N GLY A 220 4.30 -6.99 -16.85
CA GLY A 220 4.12 -8.29 -17.50
C GLY A 220 2.72 -8.89 -17.35
N ASP A 221 2.46 -9.96 -18.09
CA ASP A 221 1.14 -10.60 -18.19
C ASP A 221 0.89 -11.70 -17.13
N THR A 222 1.84 -11.92 -16.23
CA THR A 222 1.71 -12.87 -15.11
C THR A 222 2.24 -12.26 -13.81
N VAL A 223 1.77 -12.76 -12.67
CA VAL A 223 2.27 -12.36 -11.36
C VAL A 223 3.78 -12.60 -11.26
N ALA A 224 4.25 -13.75 -11.74
CA ALA A 224 5.68 -14.07 -11.74
C ALA A 224 6.50 -13.08 -12.55
N ALA A 225 6.04 -12.70 -13.75
CA ALA A 225 6.72 -11.70 -14.58
C ALA A 225 6.72 -10.32 -13.91
N ALA A 226 5.60 -9.91 -13.30
CA ALA A 226 5.53 -8.64 -12.58
C ALA A 226 6.48 -8.59 -11.37
N MET A 227 6.58 -9.69 -10.62
CA MET A 227 7.50 -9.84 -9.49
C MET A 227 8.97 -9.81 -9.95
N GLU A 228 9.32 -10.50 -11.04
CA GLU A 228 10.67 -10.48 -11.62
C GLU A 228 11.05 -9.07 -12.11
N ASN A 229 10.14 -8.39 -12.80
CA ASN A 229 10.32 -7.02 -13.26
C ASN A 229 10.54 -6.05 -12.09
N ALA A 230 9.73 -6.17 -11.03
CA ALA A 230 9.88 -5.37 -9.82
C ALA A 230 11.24 -5.60 -9.15
N ALA A 231 11.66 -6.86 -8.99
CA ALA A 231 12.96 -7.21 -8.40
C ALA A 231 14.17 -6.69 -9.20
N ALA A 232 14.03 -6.58 -10.52
CA ALA A 232 15.06 -6.07 -11.41
C ALA A 232 15.09 -4.53 -11.52
N THR A 233 14.13 -3.83 -10.92
CA THR A 233 13.98 -2.38 -11.06
C THR A 233 14.44 -1.64 -9.81
N GLU A 234 15.37 -0.69 -9.97
CA GLU A 234 15.75 0.22 -8.90
C GLU A 234 14.60 1.17 -8.56
N ILE A 235 14.26 1.28 -7.27
CA ILE A 235 13.22 2.19 -6.79
C ILE A 235 13.85 3.51 -6.34
N VAL A 236 13.41 4.60 -6.96
CA VAL A 236 13.86 5.97 -6.66
C VAL A 236 12.71 6.75 -6.01
N PRO A 237 12.93 7.45 -4.89
CA PRO A 237 11.92 8.31 -4.27
C PRO A 237 11.41 9.39 -5.24
N LEU A 238 10.09 9.44 -5.42
CA LEU A 238 9.40 10.32 -6.36
C LEU A 238 8.52 11.34 -5.64
N THR A 239 8.80 12.63 -5.83
CA THR A 239 7.87 13.71 -5.49
C THR A 239 7.24 14.28 -6.77
N PRO A 240 5.92 14.14 -7.01
CA PRO A 240 5.28 14.73 -8.18
C PRO A 240 5.25 16.26 -8.09
N ARG A 241 5.16 16.94 -9.22
CA ARG A 241 4.85 18.38 -9.26
C ARG A 241 3.35 18.56 -9.37
N ILE A 242 2.85 19.62 -8.75
CA ILE A 242 1.43 19.96 -8.73
C ILE A 242 1.29 21.39 -9.28
N THR A 243 0.49 21.56 -10.33
CA THR A 243 0.18 22.87 -10.92
C THR A 243 -1.32 23.02 -11.16
N PRO A 244 -1.88 24.24 -11.15
CA PRO A 244 -3.25 24.47 -11.60
C PRO A 244 -3.43 24.05 -13.07
N ALA A 245 -4.56 23.44 -13.41
CA ALA A 245 -4.96 23.20 -14.80
C ALA A 245 -5.63 24.44 -15.40
N GLU A 246 -5.55 24.62 -16.73
CA GLU A 246 -6.10 25.79 -17.44
C GLU A 246 -7.63 25.90 -17.29
N ASP A 247 -8.35 24.77 -17.36
CA ASP A 247 -9.82 24.71 -17.28
C ASP A 247 -10.35 24.41 -15.86
N GLY A 248 -9.49 24.55 -14.85
CA GLY A 248 -9.77 24.19 -13.46
C GLY A 248 -9.36 22.75 -13.12
N GLY A 249 -9.16 22.49 -11.82
CA GLY A 249 -8.57 21.24 -11.34
C GLY A 249 -7.06 21.34 -11.11
N THR A 250 -6.39 20.19 -11.04
CA THR A 250 -4.98 20.09 -10.65
C THR A 250 -4.24 19.13 -11.56
N VAL A 251 -3.16 19.60 -12.18
CA VAL A 251 -2.23 18.77 -12.95
C VAL A 251 -1.17 18.21 -12.03
N PHE A 252 -1.02 16.89 -12.04
CA PHE A 252 0.10 16.18 -11.44
C PHE A 252 1.08 15.80 -12.55
N SER A 253 2.38 16.01 -12.32
CA SER A 253 3.42 15.56 -13.24
C SER A 253 4.59 14.86 -12.54
N ILE A 254 5.14 13.84 -13.19
CA ILE A 254 6.29 13.06 -12.73
C ILE A 254 7.55 13.62 -13.41
N PRO A 255 8.64 13.88 -12.67
CA PRO A 255 9.93 14.20 -13.27
C PRO A 255 10.39 13.11 -14.26
N LYS A 256 11.20 13.50 -15.24
CA LYS A 256 11.77 12.53 -16.21
C LYS A 256 12.62 11.47 -15.50
N ASN A 257 12.69 10.28 -16.10
CA ASN A 257 13.54 9.16 -15.68
C ASN A 257 13.19 8.56 -14.30
N MET A 258 11.92 8.63 -13.89
CA MET A 258 11.46 8.07 -12.60
C MET A 258 10.81 6.69 -12.72
N GLY A 259 10.89 6.04 -13.90
CA GLY A 259 10.35 4.68 -14.09
C GLY A 259 8.82 4.57 -14.21
N TYR A 260 8.13 5.67 -14.56
CA TYR A 260 6.69 5.69 -14.81
C TYR A 260 6.40 6.26 -16.20
N SER A 261 5.50 5.62 -16.95
CA SER A 261 5.04 6.06 -18.27
C SER A 261 3.90 7.09 -18.20
N LEU A 262 2.99 6.95 -17.23
CA LEU A 262 1.98 7.97 -16.91
C LEU A 262 2.66 9.16 -16.22
N THR A 263 3.15 10.10 -17.03
CA THR A 263 3.96 11.22 -16.54
C THR A 263 3.16 12.48 -16.23
N GLU A 264 1.90 12.57 -16.67
CA GLU A 264 1.01 13.69 -16.40
C GLU A 264 -0.45 13.23 -16.27
N PHE A 265 -1.19 13.83 -15.33
CA PHE A 265 -2.62 13.58 -15.16
C PHE A 265 -3.31 14.81 -14.59
N THR A 266 -4.44 15.19 -15.19
CA THR A 266 -5.30 16.25 -14.68
C THR A 266 -6.41 15.65 -13.83
N GLN A 267 -6.49 16.08 -12.58
CA GLN A 267 -7.51 15.66 -11.64
C GLN A 267 -8.46 16.84 -11.35
N GLU A 268 -9.73 16.68 -11.72
CA GLU A 268 -10.75 17.72 -11.58
C GLU A 268 -11.07 18.05 -10.12
N LYS A 269 -11.05 17.04 -9.23
CA LYS A 269 -11.29 17.19 -7.79
C LYS A 269 -10.15 16.61 -6.97
N LEU A 270 -9.56 17.45 -6.12
CA LEU A 270 -8.53 17.04 -5.18
C LEU A 270 -9.14 16.16 -4.08
N LEU A 271 -8.77 14.88 -4.09
CA LEU A 271 -9.18 13.89 -3.08
C LEU A 271 -8.24 13.98 -1.86
N ILE A 272 -8.33 15.10 -1.13
CA ILE A 272 -7.60 15.39 0.12
C ILE A 272 -8.60 15.39 1.28
#